data_AF-A0A4R9QZS9-F1
#
_entry.id   AF-A0A4R9QZS9-F1
#
_cell.length_a   1.000
_cell.length_b   1.000
_cell.length_c   1.000
_cell.angle_alpha   90.00
_cell.angle_beta   90.00
_cell.angle_gamma   90.00
#
_symmetry.space_group_name_H-M   'P 1'
#
loop_
_entity.id
_entity.type
_entity.pdbx_description
1 polymer ?
#
loop_
_entity_poly.entity_id
_entity_poly.type
_entity_poly.pdbx_seq_one_letter_code
_entity_poly.pdbx_strand_id
1 'polypeptide(L)'
;MTKRAANSRATARVVPFRKGTTLQMVRLACPDAAQCSLISESFGLPVLDSDGIRDQHKRLIVDTAAALDEGLGERAMQIHLQRIVSAFVGSAYGAGQFYSRAVSDARDATAKSACDDRDEDVDGPVGFDSAAQRKREFAADMALQSHALRMAAEGAVSAYEQVVGEAWKPFERATENPGKTVDRKAAELQMAALG
;
A
#
# COMPACT_ATOMS: atom_id res chain seq x y z
N MET A 1 20.27 -53.86 -4.51
CA MET A 1 18.91 -53.38 -4.14
C MET A 1 18.92 -51.85 -4.17
N THR A 2 18.38 -51.24 -5.22
CA THR A 2 18.29 -49.79 -5.40
C THR A 2 16.98 -49.28 -4.80
N LYS A 3 17.07 -48.45 -3.76
CA LYS A 3 15.91 -47.91 -3.02
C LYS A 3 15.36 -46.69 -3.79
N ARG A 4 14.14 -46.82 -4.32
CA ARG A 4 13.42 -45.74 -5.03
C ARG A 4 12.93 -44.70 -4.02
N ALA A 5 13.37 -43.46 -4.12
CA ALA A 5 12.88 -42.37 -3.29
C ALA A 5 11.43 -42.04 -3.66
N ALA A 6 10.54 -41.99 -2.67
CA ALA A 6 9.14 -41.61 -2.84
C ALA A 6 9.03 -40.08 -2.95
N ASN A 7 8.53 -39.59 -4.09
CA ASN A 7 8.16 -38.18 -4.24
C ASN A 7 6.94 -37.88 -3.35
N SER A 8 7.16 -37.14 -2.27
CA SER A 8 6.07 -36.56 -1.48
C SER A 8 5.39 -35.47 -2.31
N ARG A 9 4.10 -35.70 -2.63
CA ARG A 9 3.26 -34.74 -3.32
C ARG A 9 2.94 -33.62 -2.34
N ALA A 10 3.66 -32.50 -2.42
CA ALA A 10 3.44 -31.34 -1.58
C ALA A 10 1.99 -30.87 -1.76
N THR A 11 1.20 -30.90 -0.68
CA THR A 11 -0.14 -30.36 -0.64
C THR A 11 -0.05 -28.84 -0.86
N ALA A 12 -0.69 -28.35 -1.93
CA ALA A 12 -0.75 -26.92 -2.21
C ALA A 12 -1.36 -26.22 -0.99
N ARG A 13 -0.57 -25.37 -0.34
CA ARG A 13 -0.99 -24.60 0.82
C ARG A 13 -2.13 -23.68 0.39
N VAL A 14 -3.34 -23.95 0.86
CA VAL A 14 -4.50 -23.08 0.63
C VAL A 14 -4.21 -21.78 1.37
N VAL A 15 -3.77 -20.76 0.62
CA VAL A 15 -3.60 -19.40 1.14
C VAL A 15 -5.01 -18.85 1.35
N PRO A 16 -5.39 -18.45 2.58
CA PRO A 16 -6.71 -17.88 2.83
C PRO A 16 -6.94 -16.68 1.92
N PHE A 17 -8.14 -16.60 1.33
CA PHE A 17 -8.57 -15.48 0.50
C PHE A 17 -8.62 -14.22 1.39
N ARG A 18 -7.54 -13.43 1.40
CA ARG A 18 -7.55 -12.14 2.08
C ARG A 18 -8.39 -11.21 1.21
N LYS A 19 -9.47 -10.66 1.78
CA LYS A 19 -10.17 -9.52 1.17
C LYS A 19 -9.12 -8.47 0.80
N GLY A 20 -9.14 -8.01 -0.45
CA GLY A 20 -8.13 -7.07 -0.94
C GLY A 20 -8.18 -5.75 -0.16
N THR A 21 -7.01 -5.14 0.07
CA THR A 21 -6.90 -3.84 0.73
C THR A 21 -7.60 -2.77 -0.10
N THR A 22 -8.53 -2.02 0.52
CA THR A 22 -9.28 -0.95 -0.15
C THR A 22 -8.70 0.43 0.16
N LEU A 23 -8.98 1.42 -0.70
CA LEU A 23 -8.66 2.82 -0.41
C LEU A 23 -9.34 3.31 0.88
N GLN A 24 -10.54 2.82 1.19
CA GLN A 24 -11.22 3.20 2.43
C GLN A 24 -10.49 2.72 3.68
N MET A 25 -9.86 1.54 3.63
CA MET A 25 -9.00 1.06 4.71
C MET A 25 -7.76 1.96 4.89
N VAL A 26 -7.18 2.49 3.81
CA VAL A 26 -6.10 3.48 3.88
C VAL A 26 -6.59 4.76 4.57
N ARG A 27 -7.74 5.29 4.16
CA ARG A 27 -8.30 6.53 4.73
C ARG A 27 -8.61 6.43 6.23
N LEU A 28 -8.96 5.23 6.70
CA LEU A 28 -9.17 4.97 8.12
C LEU A 28 -7.87 4.83 8.91
N ALA A 29 -6.83 4.25 8.30
CA ALA A 29 -5.58 3.94 8.98
C ALA A 29 -4.56 5.09 8.95
N CYS A 30 -4.59 5.93 7.92
CA CYS A 30 -3.67 7.07 7.75
C CYS A 30 -4.32 8.39 8.17
N PRO A 31 -3.55 9.34 8.73
CA PRO A 31 -4.03 10.69 9.00
C PRO A 31 -4.62 11.36 7.75
N ASP A 32 -5.65 12.18 7.95
CA ASP A 32 -6.10 13.12 6.92
C ASP A 32 -5.24 14.40 6.91
N ALA A 33 -5.52 15.31 5.97
CA ALA A 33 -4.73 16.53 5.79
C ALA A 33 -4.81 17.46 7.02
N ALA A 34 -5.96 17.53 7.68
CA ALA A 34 -6.14 18.35 8.88
C ALA A 34 -5.32 17.80 10.04
N GLN A 35 -5.39 16.49 10.28
CA GLN A 35 -4.59 15.82 11.30
C GLN A 35 -3.08 15.93 11.00
N CYS A 36 -2.67 15.76 9.75
CA CYS A 36 -1.27 15.89 9.34
C CYS A 36 -0.74 17.33 9.59
N SER A 37 -1.55 18.34 9.29
CA SER A 37 -1.21 19.75 9.53
C SER A 37 -1.03 20.04 11.02
N LEU A 38 -1.96 19.56 11.85
CA LEU A 38 -1.87 19.70 13.31
C LEU A 38 -0.62 19.03 13.89
N ILE A 39 -0.29 17.82 13.41
CA ILE A 39 0.92 17.10 13.83
C ILE A 39 2.17 17.88 13.41
N SER A 40 2.19 18.41 12.19
CA SER A 40 3.32 19.19 11.68
C SER A 40 3.56 20.43 12.53
N GLU A 41 2.50 21.16 12.88
CA GLU A 41 2.57 22.32 13.76
C GLU A 41 3.03 21.93 15.17
N SER A 42 2.45 20.88 15.76
CA SER A 42 2.71 20.48 17.15
C SER A 42 4.13 19.96 17.38
N PHE A 43 4.73 19.33 16.36
CA PHE A 43 6.05 18.71 16.44
C PHE A 43 7.12 19.47 15.65
N GLY A 44 6.79 20.62 15.04
CA GLY A 44 7.72 21.39 14.21
C GLY A 44 8.19 20.64 12.96
N LEU A 45 7.34 19.78 12.39
CA LEU A 45 7.65 19.01 11.18
C LEU A 45 7.22 19.74 9.90
N PRO A 46 7.74 19.36 8.72
CA PRO A 46 7.36 19.98 7.45
C PRO A 46 5.88 19.79 7.11
N VAL A 47 5.23 20.86 6.64
CA VAL A 47 3.89 20.78 6.04
C VAL A 47 3.99 20.17 4.64
N LEU A 48 3.23 19.13 4.38
CA LEU A 48 3.22 18.44 3.09
C LEU A 48 2.31 19.14 2.08
N ASP A 49 2.76 19.24 0.83
CA ASP A 49 1.91 19.59 -0.32
C ASP A 49 1.09 18.35 -0.73
N SER A 50 0.02 18.09 0.01
CA SER A 50 -0.82 16.90 -0.18
C SER A 50 -1.45 16.83 -1.57
N ASP A 51 -1.90 17.97 -2.11
CA ASP A 51 -2.49 18.05 -3.44
C ASP A 51 -1.43 17.83 -4.52
N GLY A 52 -0.24 18.44 -4.39
CA GLY A 52 0.88 18.21 -5.31
C GLY A 52 1.32 16.74 -5.36
N ILE A 53 1.43 16.07 -4.21
CA ILE A 53 1.76 14.63 -4.16
C ILE A 53 0.69 13.82 -4.89
N ARG A 54 -0.60 14.07 -4.61
CA ARG A 54 -1.71 13.35 -5.24
C ARG A 54 -1.71 13.54 -6.75
N ASP A 55 -1.59 14.79 -7.21
CA ASP A 55 -1.66 15.14 -8.62
C ASP A 55 -0.45 14.60 -9.41
N GLN A 56 0.73 14.62 -8.82
CA GLN A 56 1.93 14.04 -9.42
C GLN A 56 1.80 12.52 -9.61
N HIS A 57 1.28 11.80 -8.63
CA HIS A 57 1.07 10.35 -8.74
C HIS A 57 -0.03 10.00 -9.73
N LYS A 58 -1.09 10.82 -9.79
CA LYS A 58 -2.11 10.68 -10.83
C LYS A 58 -1.50 10.83 -12.22
N ARG A 59 -0.74 11.91 -12.44
CA ARG A 59 -0.07 12.19 -13.71
C ARG A 59 0.90 11.10 -14.11
N LEU A 60 1.73 10.61 -13.18
CA LEU A 60 2.66 9.51 -13.42
C LEU A 60 1.98 8.29 -14.03
N ILE A 61 0.84 7.87 -13.47
CA ILE A 61 0.12 6.69 -13.96
C ILE A 61 -0.56 6.97 -15.31
N VAL A 62 -1.16 8.14 -15.49
CA VAL A 62 -1.79 8.52 -16.77
C VAL A 62 -0.76 8.57 -17.90
N ASP A 63 0.37 9.26 -17.68
CA ASP A 63 1.42 9.43 -18.69
C ASP A 63 2.06 8.08 -19.06
N THR A 64 2.28 7.20 -18.07
CA THR A 64 2.83 5.86 -18.33
C THR A 64 1.82 4.92 -19.01
N ALA A 65 0.53 5.04 -18.70
CA ALA A 65 -0.51 4.28 -19.39
C ALA A 65 -0.64 4.72 -20.85
N ALA A 66 -0.61 6.03 -21.13
CA ALA A 66 -0.65 6.55 -22.51
C ALA A 66 0.52 6.02 -23.35
N ALA A 67 1.71 5.89 -22.78
CA ALA A 67 2.87 5.32 -23.46
C ALA A 67 2.73 3.82 -23.76
N LEU A 68 1.81 3.11 -23.10
CA LEU A 68 1.54 1.69 -23.30
C LEU A 68 0.33 1.41 -24.21
N ASP A 69 -0.42 2.45 -24.61
CA ASP A 69 -1.73 2.33 -25.26
C ASP A 69 -1.64 1.66 -26.65
N GLU A 70 -0.59 1.95 -27.41
CA GLU A 70 -0.35 1.30 -28.71
C GLU A 70 0.00 -0.20 -28.58
N GLY A 71 0.53 -0.61 -27.42
CA GLY A 71 1.07 -1.95 -27.19
C GLY A 71 0.17 -2.87 -26.37
N LEU A 72 -0.86 -2.33 -25.69
CA LEU A 72 -1.75 -3.09 -24.81
C LEU A 72 -3.20 -2.91 -25.22
N GLY A 73 -3.91 -4.03 -25.43
CA GLY A 73 -5.38 -3.97 -25.48
C GLY A 73 -5.98 -3.57 -24.13
N GLU A 74 -7.20 -3.03 -24.15
CA GLU A 74 -7.92 -2.50 -22.97
C GLU A 74 -7.90 -3.45 -21.75
N ARG A 75 -8.17 -4.74 -21.98
CA ARG A 75 -8.17 -5.77 -20.92
C ARG A 75 -6.79 -5.93 -20.26
N ALA A 76 -5.73 -5.88 -21.05
CA ALA A 76 -4.36 -6.00 -20.56
C ALA A 76 -3.95 -4.74 -19.79
N MET A 77 -4.33 -3.56 -20.29
CA MET A 77 -4.16 -2.28 -19.59
C MET A 77 -4.86 -2.30 -18.22
N GLN A 78 -6.12 -2.71 -18.18
CA GLN A 78 -6.90 -2.84 -16.94
C GLN A 78 -6.20 -3.75 -15.92
N ILE A 79 -5.77 -4.95 -16.31
CA ILE A 79 -5.08 -5.91 -15.43
C ILE A 79 -3.72 -5.34 -14.95
N HIS A 80 -3.00 -4.65 -15.83
CA HIS A 80 -1.72 -4.02 -15.51
C HIS A 80 -1.90 -2.92 -14.46
N LEU A 81 -2.79 -1.96 -14.71
CA LEU A 81 -3.07 -0.86 -13.80
C LEU A 81 -3.68 -1.34 -12.49
N GLN A 82 -4.50 -2.38 -12.52
CA GLN A 82 -5.04 -3.02 -11.32
C GLN A 82 -3.92 -3.43 -10.35
N ARG A 83 -2.83 -4.01 -10.87
CA ARG A 83 -1.67 -4.44 -10.06
C ARG A 83 -0.88 -3.26 -9.52
N ILE A 84 -0.64 -2.24 -10.36
CA ILE A 84 0.10 -1.03 -9.96
C ILE A 84 -0.65 -0.30 -8.84
N VAL A 85 -1.94 -0.01 -9.04
CA VAL A 85 -2.74 0.71 -8.03
C VAL A 85 -2.89 -0.11 -6.76
N SER A 86 -3.02 -1.44 -6.87
CA SER A 86 -3.01 -2.32 -5.68
C SER A 86 -1.72 -2.18 -4.86
N ALA A 87 -0.57 -1.96 -5.50
CA ALA A 87 0.70 -1.76 -4.79
C ALA A 87 0.73 -0.44 -4.02
N PHE A 88 0.24 0.65 -4.62
CA PHE A 88 0.11 1.95 -3.92
C PHE A 88 -0.84 1.86 -2.72
N VAL A 89 -2.04 1.31 -2.92
CA VAL A 89 -3.05 1.15 -1.86
C VAL A 89 -2.54 0.22 -0.75
N GLY A 90 -1.88 -0.88 -1.11
CA GLY A 90 -1.29 -1.81 -0.15
C GLY A 90 -0.15 -1.18 0.67
N SER A 91 0.72 -0.41 0.02
CA SER A 91 1.80 0.33 0.68
C SER A 91 1.28 1.36 1.67
N ALA A 92 0.31 2.19 1.23
CA ALA A 92 -0.30 3.21 2.08
C ALA A 92 -1.01 2.59 3.29
N TYR A 93 -1.75 1.50 3.10
CA TYR A 93 -2.40 0.79 4.21
C TYR A 93 -1.37 0.23 5.19
N GLY A 94 -0.29 -0.38 4.69
CA GLY A 94 0.81 -0.86 5.53
C GLY A 94 1.43 0.24 6.38
N ALA A 95 1.66 1.42 5.79
CA ALA A 95 2.17 2.58 6.49
C ALA A 95 1.16 3.09 7.55
N GLY A 96 -0.13 3.17 7.23
CA GLY A 96 -1.17 3.55 8.20
C GLY A 96 -1.27 2.58 9.39
N GLN A 97 -1.12 1.26 9.14
CA GLN A 97 -1.06 0.26 10.21
C GLN A 97 0.18 0.44 11.09
N PHE A 98 1.32 0.77 10.49
CA PHE A 98 2.55 1.04 11.25
C PHE A 98 2.42 2.30 12.10
N TYR A 99 1.89 3.38 11.52
CA TYR A 99 1.54 4.61 12.24
C TYR A 99 0.60 4.33 13.41
N SER A 100 -0.48 3.57 13.20
CA SER A 100 -1.43 3.21 14.26
C SER A 100 -0.75 2.51 15.45
N ARG A 101 0.22 1.62 15.18
CA ARG A 101 1.00 0.97 16.24
C ARG A 101 1.93 1.96 16.95
N ALA A 102 2.60 2.84 16.21
CA ALA A 102 3.46 3.87 16.80
C ALA A 102 2.68 4.80 17.74
N VAL A 103 1.44 5.16 17.38
CA VAL A 103 0.54 5.95 18.24
C VAL A 103 0.19 5.19 19.53
N SER A 104 -0.12 3.90 19.44
CA SER A 104 -0.39 3.08 20.63
C SER A 104 0.84 3.01 21.53
N ASP A 105 2.02 2.73 20.98
CA ASP A 105 3.28 2.69 21.75
C ASP A 105 3.56 4.04 22.44
N ALA A 106 3.32 5.16 21.75
CA ALA A 106 3.50 6.50 22.31
C ALA A 106 2.50 6.80 23.44
N ARG A 107 1.25 6.36 23.30
CA ARG A 107 0.23 6.48 24.37
C ARG A 107 0.59 5.65 25.58
N ASP A 108 0.99 4.40 25.38
CA ASP A 108 1.38 3.50 26.46
C ASP A 108 2.62 4.03 27.20
N ALA A 109 3.61 4.55 26.48
CA ALA A 109 4.79 5.16 27.10
C ALA A 109 4.43 6.44 27.88
N THR A 110 3.54 7.28 27.34
CA THR A 110 3.08 8.50 28.02
C THR A 110 2.27 8.19 29.28
N ALA A 111 1.43 7.15 29.25
CA ALA A 111 0.66 6.72 30.41
C ALA A 111 1.57 6.18 31.52
N LYS A 112 2.62 5.43 31.16
CA LYS A 112 3.60 4.90 32.12
C LYS A 112 4.38 6.01 32.81
N SER A 113 4.89 6.99 32.05
CA SER A 113 5.64 8.12 32.61
C SER A 113 4.84 9.04 33.54
N ALA A 114 3.51 8.87 33.61
CA ALA A 114 2.63 9.64 34.49
C ALA A 114 2.31 8.91 35.80
N CYS A 115 2.87 7.72 36.05
CA CYS A 115 2.67 6.95 37.27
C CYS A 115 3.87 7.11 38.22
N ASP A 116 3.67 7.87 39.31
CA ASP A 116 4.73 8.20 40.30
C ASP A 116 5.27 6.99 41.12
N ASP A 117 4.62 5.82 41.05
CA ASP A 117 4.91 4.65 41.89
C ASP A 117 5.99 3.69 41.33
N ARG A 118 6.74 4.06 40.26
CA ARG A 118 7.68 3.15 39.60
C ARG A 118 9.11 3.71 39.49
N ASP A 119 10.05 3.03 40.15
CA ASP A 119 11.51 3.25 40.10
C ASP A 119 12.13 3.15 38.68
N GLU A 120 11.40 2.67 37.68
CA GLU A 120 11.86 2.58 36.28
C GLU A 120 11.81 3.93 35.53
N ASP A 121 11.14 4.95 36.11
CA ASP A 121 10.96 6.29 35.53
C ASP A 121 11.98 7.30 36.07
N VAL A 122 13.25 6.90 36.13
CA VAL A 122 14.33 7.90 36.26
C VAL A 122 14.34 8.69 34.96
N ASP A 123 13.96 9.98 35.05
CA ASP A 123 14.11 10.93 33.95
C ASP A 123 15.49 10.74 33.31
N GLY A 124 15.52 10.79 31.97
CA GLY A 124 16.79 10.87 31.26
C GLY A 124 17.64 12.01 31.82
N PRO A 125 18.96 12.01 31.61
CA PRO A 125 19.82 13.09 32.10
C PRO A 125 19.19 14.45 31.80
N VAL A 126 19.08 15.31 32.80
CA VAL A 126 18.38 16.60 32.70
C VAL A 126 18.84 17.34 31.43
N GLY A 127 17.90 17.65 30.54
CA GLY A 127 18.17 18.27 29.23
C GLY A 127 18.10 17.34 28.01
N PHE A 128 17.73 16.06 28.17
CA PHE A 128 17.49 15.11 27.07
C PHE A 128 16.03 14.61 27.04
N ASP A 129 15.54 14.28 25.85
CA ASP A 129 14.15 13.81 25.66
C ASP A 129 13.89 12.49 26.40
N SER A 130 12.76 12.44 27.11
CA SER A 130 12.30 11.23 27.77
C SER A 130 12.02 10.12 26.75
N ALA A 131 12.04 8.86 27.20
CA ALA A 131 11.67 7.73 26.34
C ALA A 131 10.25 7.88 25.77
N ALA A 132 9.33 8.45 26.54
CA ALA A 132 7.97 8.74 26.09
C ALA A 132 7.93 9.84 25.02
N GLN A 133 8.74 10.90 25.17
CA GLN A 133 8.82 11.98 24.18
C GLN A 133 9.33 11.46 22.83
N ARG A 134 10.42 10.70 22.82
CA ARG A 134 10.96 10.09 21.58
C ARG A 134 9.95 9.19 20.87
N LYS A 135 9.09 8.50 21.61
CA LYS A 135 8.01 7.68 21.02
C LYS A 135 6.92 8.54 20.37
N ARG A 136 6.59 9.69 20.95
CA ARG A 136 5.64 10.64 20.35
C ARG A 136 6.19 11.25 19.07
N GLU A 137 7.46 11.68 19.07
CA GLU A 137 8.14 12.21 17.88
C GLU A 137 8.19 11.16 16.75
N PHE A 138 8.56 9.92 17.08
CA PHE A 138 8.54 8.84 16.11
C PHE A 138 7.15 8.60 15.52
N ALA A 139 6.09 8.64 16.35
CA ALA A 139 4.72 8.51 15.86
C ALA A 139 4.31 9.69 14.96
N ALA A 140 4.79 10.91 15.24
CA ALA A 140 4.57 12.09 14.42
C ALA A 140 5.22 11.95 13.03
N ASP A 141 6.48 11.48 12.96
CA ASP A 141 7.15 11.18 11.69
C ASP A 141 6.39 10.14 10.87
N MET A 142 5.91 9.06 11.53
CA MET A 142 5.12 8.03 10.87
C MET A 142 3.77 8.54 10.37
N ALA A 143 3.20 9.56 11.02
CA ALA A 143 2.00 10.22 10.56
C ALA A 143 2.23 10.90 9.19
N LEU A 144 3.31 11.68 9.06
CA LEU A 144 3.65 12.35 7.80
C LEU A 144 3.91 11.35 6.68
N GLN A 145 4.70 10.30 6.95
CA GLN A 145 5.00 9.26 5.96
C GLN A 145 3.75 8.51 5.49
N SER A 146 2.89 8.11 6.43
CA SER A 146 1.64 7.40 6.09
C SER A 146 0.63 8.30 5.37
N HIS A 147 0.58 9.60 5.69
CA HIS A 147 -0.24 10.58 4.98
C HIS A 147 0.25 10.81 3.55
N ALA A 148 1.57 10.97 3.34
CA ALA A 148 2.13 11.11 1.99
C ALA A 148 1.79 9.91 1.09
N LEU A 149 1.90 8.69 1.63
CA LEU A 149 1.54 7.47 0.91
C LEU A 149 0.03 7.35 0.66
N ARG A 150 -0.82 7.87 1.56
CA ARG A 150 -2.25 8.01 1.31
C ARG A 150 -2.52 8.91 0.11
N MET A 151 -1.86 10.07 0.01
CA MET A 151 -2.02 10.98 -1.14
C MET A 151 -1.58 10.32 -2.45
N ALA A 152 -0.45 9.61 -2.43
CA ALA A 152 0.00 8.81 -3.57
C ALA A 152 -1.04 7.75 -3.99
N ALA A 153 -1.62 7.02 -3.03
CA ALA A 153 -2.65 6.03 -3.30
C ALA A 153 -3.96 6.63 -3.83
N GLU A 154 -4.40 7.78 -3.32
CA GLU A 154 -5.56 8.50 -3.84
C GLU A 154 -5.34 8.99 -5.27
N GLY A 155 -4.15 9.51 -5.58
CA GLY A 155 -3.75 9.89 -6.94
C GLY A 155 -3.75 8.71 -7.90
N ALA A 156 -3.20 7.57 -7.45
CA ALA A 156 -3.14 6.35 -8.23
C ALA A 156 -4.54 5.78 -8.54
N VAL A 157 -5.44 5.77 -7.56
CA VAL A 157 -6.83 5.35 -7.74
C VAL A 157 -7.58 6.28 -8.71
N SER A 158 -7.37 7.59 -8.59
CA SER A 158 -7.97 8.57 -9.53
C SER A 158 -7.45 8.37 -10.96
N ALA A 159 -6.18 8.04 -11.14
CA ALA A 159 -5.62 7.74 -12.45
C ALA A 159 -6.22 6.47 -13.07
N TYR A 160 -6.40 5.41 -12.27
CA TYR A 160 -7.06 4.19 -12.74
C TYR A 160 -8.47 4.49 -13.26
N GLU A 161 -9.27 5.23 -12.49
CA GLU A 161 -10.61 5.61 -12.92
C GLU A 161 -10.61 6.44 -14.21
N GLN A 162 -9.63 7.34 -14.37
CA GLN A 162 -9.48 8.13 -15.58
C GLN A 162 -9.09 7.28 -16.80
N VAL A 163 -8.15 6.34 -16.66
CA VAL A 163 -7.65 5.54 -17.79
C VAL A 163 -8.59 4.40 -18.15
N VAL A 164 -9.14 3.71 -17.14
CA VAL A 164 -9.99 2.53 -17.34
C VAL A 164 -11.47 2.91 -17.50
N GLY A 165 -11.89 4.07 -17.00
CA GLY A 165 -13.29 4.51 -17.02
C GLY A 165 -14.16 3.85 -15.93
N GLU A 166 -13.57 3.08 -15.01
CA GLU A 166 -14.26 2.40 -13.92
C GLU A 166 -13.60 2.71 -12.57
N ALA A 167 -14.42 2.84 -11.52
CA ALA A 167 -13.92 2.99 -10.16
C ALA A 167 -13.05 1.78 -9.76
N TRP A 168 -11.83 2.05 -9.28
CA TRP A 168 -10.91 1.00 -8.85
C TRP A 168 -11.48 0.20 -7.67
N LYS A 169 -11.35 -1.12 -7.75
CA LYS A 169 -11.69 -2.05 -6.66
C LYS A 169 -10.53 -3.01 -6.46
N PRO A 170 -10.28 -3.51 -5.23
CA PRO A 170 -9.23 -4.50 -5.02
C PRO A 170 -9.49 -5.75 -5.87
N PHE A 171 -8.42 -6.33 -6.41
CA PHE A 171 -8.54 -7.51 -7.25
C PHE A 171 -9.08 -8.71 -6.48
N GLU A 172 -10.17 -9.30 -6.98
CA GLU A 172 -10.66 -10.61 -6.57
C GLU A 172 -10.40 -11.59 -7.70
N ARG A 173 -9.74 -12.71 -7.40
CA ARG A 173 -9.33 -13.69 -8.40
C ARG A 173 -10.56 -14.39 -8.97
N ALA A 174 -10.99 -14.00 -10.18
CA ALA A 174 -11.99 -14.75 -10.92
C ALA A 174 -11.39 -16.08 -11.41
N THR A 175 -12.12 -17.18 -11.24
CA THR A 175 -11.76 -18.51 -11.77
C THR A 175 -11.72 -18.49 -13.29
N GLU A 176 -10.58 -18.84 -13.89
CA GLU A 176 -10.41 -18.91 -15.34
C GLU A 176 -11.23 -20.07 -15.93
N ASN A 177 -12.09 -19.75 -16.91
CA ASN A 177 -12.71 -20.72 -17.81
C ASN A 177 -12.09 -20.54 -19.20
N PRO A 178 -11.13 -21.37 -19.62
CA PRO A 178 -10.54 -21.28 -20.95
C PRO A 178 -11.54 -21.81 -21.99
N GLY A 179 -12.14 -20.90 -22.77
CA GLY A 179 -13.08 -21.22 -23.83
C GLY A 179 -12.46 -21.17 -25.23
N LYS A 180 -12.73 -22.25 -25.98
CA LYS A 180 -12.72 -22.50 -27.44
C LYS A 180 -11.49 -22.11 -28.28
N THR A 181 -10.98 -23.13 -28.96
CA THR A 181 -9.77 -23.18 -29.78
C THR A 181 -9.92 -22.52 -31.16
N VAL A 182 -8.86 -21.83 -31.58
CA VAL A 182 -8.68 -21.16 -32.87
C VAL A 182 -8.34 -22.16 -33.98
N ASP A 183 -8.61 -21.80 -35.25
CA ASP A 183 -8.26 -22.61 -36.42
C ASP A 183 -6.75 -22.83 -36.55
N ARG A 184 -6.34 -24.09 -36.80
CA ARG A 184 -4.98 -24.60 -36.58
C ARG A 184 -3.92 -23.90 -37.43
N LYS A 185 -4.26 -23.53 -38.67
CA LYS A 185 -3.31 -22.93 -39.62
C LYS A 185 -3.04 -21.46 -39.33
N ALA A 186 -4.06 -20.72 -38.89
CA ALA A 186 -3.90 -19.37 -38.39
C ALA A 186 -3.16 -19.36 -37.05
N ALA A 187 -3.45 -20.34 -36.18
CA ALA A 187 -2.75 -20.51 -34.92
C ALA A 187 -1.26 -20.82 -35.12
N GLU A 188 -0.89 -21.72 -36.04
CA GLU A 188 0.53 -22.04 -36.31
C GLU A 188 1.33 -20.82 -36.79
N LEU A 189 0.74 -20.00 -37.68
CA LEU A 189 1.39 -18.79 -38.21
C LEU A 189 1.51 -17.69 -37.16
N GLN A 190 0.49 -17.52 -36.31
CA GLN A 190 0.52 -16.59 -35.18
C GLN A 190 1.48 -17.05 -34.07
N MET A 191 1.55 -18.36 -33.78
CA MET A 191 2.48 -18.93 -32.81
C MET A 191 3.93 -18.80 -33.29
N ALA A 192 4.20 -18.95 -34.59
CA ALA A 192 5.53 -18.71 -35.15
C ALA A 192 6.02 -17.26 -34.99
N ALA A 193 5.11 -16.29 -34.91
CA ALA A 193 5.45 -14.89 -34.64
C ALA A 193 5.76 -14.61 -33.16
N LEU A 194 5.44 -15.52 -32.24
CA LEU A 194 5.68 -15.38 -30.80
C LEU A 194 7.05 -15.95 -30.33
N GLY A 195 7.80 -16.61 -31.24
CA GLY A 195 9.10 -17.24 -30.94
C GLY A 195 8.99 -18.72 -30.59
#